data_AF-A0AAN9JSR6-F1
#
_entry.id   AF-A0AAN9JSR6-F1
#
_cell.length_a   1.000
_cell.length_b   1.000
_cell.length_c   1.000
_cell.angle_alpha   90.00
_cell.angle_beta   90.00
_cell.angle_gamma   90.00
#
_symmetry.space_group_name_H-M   'P 1'
#
loop_
_entity.id
_entity.type
_entity.pdbx_description
1 polymer ?
#
loop_
_entity_poly.entity_id
_entity_poly.type
_entity_poly.pdbx_seq_one_letter_code
_entity_poly.pdbx_strand_id
1 'polypeptide(L)'
;MKGWCPAIPPVLRLFDKLAEIGFKVILLAGRDKETLSQVTIDNLHNQGFIGFEQLIMRTAAYKGQSATFKSYIRKQLEDEGYRIWGNGVISKETLREMVHHAS
;
A
#
# COMPACT_ATOMS: atom_id res chain seq x y z
N MET A 1 -16.54 -10.41 -13.16
CA MET A 1 -15.15 -10.91 -13.33
C MET A 1 -14.66 -11.44 -12.00
N LYS A 2 -14.17 -12.69 -11.94
CA LYS A 2 -13.55 -13.27 -10.73
C LYS A 2 -12.12 -12.73 -10.60
N GLY A 3 -11.92 -11.75 -9.74
CA GLY A 3 -10.62 -11.12 -9.45
C GLY A 3 -9.84 -11.78 -8.32
N TRP A 4 -9.97 -13.10 -8.15
CA TRP A 4 -9.25 -13.83 -7.11
C TRP A 4 -7.77 -13.88 -7.46
N CYS A 5 -6.97 -13.12 -6.72
CA CYS A 5 -5.51 -13.15 -6.79
C CYS A 5 -5.02 -13.58 -5.41
N PRO A 6 -4.53 -14.82 -5.24
CA PRO A 6 -4.10 -15.29 -3.94
C PRO A 6 -2.97 -14.42 -3.41
N ALA A 7 -2.98 -14.15 -2.11
CA ALA A 7 -1.86 -13.51 -1.44
C ALA A 7 -0.61 -14.34 -1.65
N ILE A 8 0.51 -13.66 -1.90
CA ILE A 8 1.83 -14.25 -1.77
C ILE A 8 2.10 -14.28 -0.26
N PRO A 9 2.14 -15.45 0.42
CA PRO A 9 2.15 -15.52 1.88
C PRO A 9 3.27 -14.69 2.56
N PRO A 10 4.50 -14.59 2.00
CA PRO A 10 5.52 -13.68 2.51
C PRO A 10 5.11 -12.20 2.57
N VAL A 11 4.32 -11.71 1.61
CA VAL A 11 3.88 -10.31 1.55
C VAL A 11 2.82 -10.01 2.60
N LEU A 12 1.91 -10.95 2.83
CA LEU A 12 0.91 -10.82 3.89
C LEU A 12 1.58 -10.78 5.27
N ARG A 13 2.55 -11.68 5.53
CA ARG A 13 3.30 -11.65 6.79
C ARG A 13 4.05 -10.34 7.01
N LEU A 14 4.64 -9.76 5.96
CA LEU A 14 5.30 -8.45 6.05
C LEU A 14 4.29 -7.35 6.36
N PHE A 15 3.15 -7.35 5.68
CA PHE A 15 2.05 -6.41 5.93
C PHE A 15 1.59 -6.48 7.38
N ASP A 16 1.28 -7.68 7.88
CA ASP A 16 0.83 -7.90 9.25
C ASP A 16 1.87 -7.43 10.26
N LYS A 17 3.15 -7.72 10.01
CA LYS A 17 4.23 -7.31 10.92
C LYS A 17 4.39 -5.80 10.97
N LEU A 18 4.31 -5.12 9.83
CA LEU A 18 4.38 -3.65 9.76
C LEU A 18 3.18 -3.01 10.47
N ALA A 19 1.98 -3.56 10.27
CA ALA A 19 0.78 -3.09 10.95
C ALA A 19 0.86 -3.32 12.47
N GLU A 20 1.29 -4.50 12.92
CA GLU A 20 1.45 -4.85 14.34
C GLU A 20 2.40 -3.90 15.08
N ILE A 21 3.52 -3.53 14.45
CA ILE A 21 4.51 -2.63 15.05
C ILE A 21 4.14 -1.13 14.90
N GLY A 22 2.94 -0.82 14.37
CA GLY A 22 2.37 0.52 14.35
C GLY A 22 2.67 1.36 13.10
N PHE A 23 3.16 0.75 12.01
CA PHE A 23 3.35 1.47 10.77
C PHE A 23 2.02 1.66 10.03
N LYS A 24 1.88 2.83 9.40
CA LYS A 24 0.82 3.06 8.41
C LYS A 24 1.24 2.45 7.10
N VAL A 25 0.51 1.43 6.64
CA VAL A 25 0.84 0.70 5.41
C VAL A 25 -0.01 1.17 4.24
N ILE A 26 0.63 1.56 3.14
CA ILE A 26 0.00 1.92 1.85
C ILE A 26 0.26 0.81 0.83
N LEU A 27 -0.78 0.45 0.09
CA LEU A 27 -0.72 -0.52 -0.99
C LEU A 27 -0.72 0.19 -2.35
N LEU A 28 0.21 -0.17 -3.22
CA LEU A 28 0.35 0.43 -4.55
C LEU A 28 0.07 -0.58 -5.68
N ALA A 29 -1.06 -0.42 -6.37
CA ALA A 29 -1.49 -1.30 -7.45
C ALA A 29 -1.41 -0.61 -8.82
N GLY A 30 -0.79 -1.29 -9.79
CA GLY A 30 -0.80 -0.84 -11.20
C GLY A 30 -2.13 -1.13 -11.93
N ARG A 31 -3.15 -1.54 -11.19
CA ARG A 31 -4.50 -1.84 -11.71
C ARG A 31 -5.25 -0.53 -11.94
N ASP A 32 -6.12 -0.57 -12.94
CA ASP A 32 -6.97 0.55 -13.28
C ASP A 32 -7.96 0.88 -12.16
N LYS A 33 -7.92 2.11 -11.66
CA LYS A 33 -8.77 2.55 -10.55
C LYS A 33 -10.25 2.54 -10.94
N GLU A 34 -10.59 3.04 -12.12
CA GLU A 34 -11.99 3.24 -12.53
C GLU A 34 -12.73 1.92 -12.68
N THR A 35 -12.05 0.91 -13.21
CA THR A 35 -12.70 -0.37 -13.53
C THR A 35 -12.48 -1.47 -12.49
N LEU A 36 -11.44 -1.39 -11.66
CA LEU A 36 -11.02 -2.51 -10.78
C LEU A 36 -10.94 -2.18 -9.30
N SER A 37 -11.36 -0.99 -8.85
CA SER A 37 -11.24 -0.59 -7.43
C SER A 37 -11.95 -1.56 -6.49
N GLN A 38 -13.27 -1.74 -6.65
CA GLN A 38 -14.07 -2.56 -5.73
C GLN A 38 -13.55 -4.01 -5.67
N VAL A 39 -13.35 -4.63 -6.83
CA VAL A 39 -12.88 -6.01 -6.92
C VAL A 39 -11.48 -6.18 -6.30
N THR A 40 -10.63 -5.16 -6.39
CA THR A 40 -9.29 -5.20 -5.77
C THR A 40 -9.39 -5.08 -4.24
N ILE A 41 -10.25 -4.19 -3.73
CA ILE A 41 -10.49 -4.04 -2.28
C ILE A 41 -11.07 -5.33 -1.71
N ASP A 42 -12.10 -5.89 -2.34
CA ASP A 42 -12.72 -7.14 -1.88
C ASP A 42 -11.71 -8.28 -1.86
N ASN A 43 -10.87 -8.39 -2.89
CA ASN A 43 -9.80 -9.38 -2.91
C ASN A 43 -8.78 -9.15 -1.79
N LEU A 44 -8.35 -7.91 -1.54
CA LEU A 44 -7.40 -7.61 -0.47
C LEU A 44 -7.95 -8.03 0.90
N HIS A 45 -9.20 -7.70 1.21
CA HIS A 45 -9.86 -8.12 2.44
C HIS A 45 -9.99 -9.64 2.52
N ASN A 46 -10.44 -10.31 1.46
CA ASN A 46 -10.56 -11.76 1.42
C ASN A 46 -9.21 -12.49 1.56
N GLN A 47 -8.11 -11.80 1.26
CA GLN A 47 -6.75 -12.31 1.38
C GLN A 47 -6.06 -11.89 2.69
N GLY A 48 -6.76 -11.20 3.60
CA GLY A 48 -6.24 -10.82 4.92
C GLY A 48 -5.52 -9.48 5.01
N PHE A 49 -5.44 -8.70 3.92
CA PHE A 49 -4.88 -7.35 3.94
C PHE A 49 -5.90 -6.35 4.53
N ILE A 50 -6.03 -6.38 5.86
CA ILE A 50 -7.00 -5.57 6.61
C ILE A 50 -6.25 -4.43 7.31
N GLY A 51 -6.79 -3.20 7.25
CA GLY A 51 -6.24 -2.06 8.00
C GLY A 51 -5.09 -1.32 7.32
N PHE A 52 -4.91 -1.46 6.00
CA PHE A 52 -4.02 -0.57 5.25
C PHE A 52 -4.57 0.87 5.28
N GLU A 53 -3.69 1.86 5.39
CA GLU A 53 -4.04 3.28 5.43
C GLU A 53 -4.66 3.73 4.10
N GLN A 54 -4.09 3.28 2.99
CA GLN A 54 -4.50 3.72 1.66
C GLN A 54 -4.19 2.66 0.59
N LEU A 55 -5.08 2.54 -0.39
CA LEU A 55 -4.83 1.83 -1.64
C LEU A 55 -4.70 2.86 -2.78
N ILE A 56 -3.51 2.94 -3.38
CA ILE A 56 -3.23 3.81 -4.51
C ILE A 56 -3.25 2.98 -5.79
N MET A 57 -4.15 3.34 -6.71
CA MET A 57 -4.39 2.63 -7.97
C MET A 57 -4.12 3.53 -9.18
N ARG A 58 -3.77 2.92 -10.31
CA ARG A 58 -3.42 3.62 -11.54
C ARG A 58 -4.64 4.35 -12.10
N THR A 59 -4.48 5.64 -12.34
CA THR A 59 -5.52 6.48 -12.95
C THR A 59 -5.47 6.39 -14.48
N ALA A 60 -6.53 6.89 -15.15
CA ALA A 60 -6.60 6.92 -16.61
C ALA A 60 -5.44 7.69 -17.27
N ALA A 61 -4.90 8.72 -16.60
CA ALA A 61 -3.74 9.49 -17.09
C ALA A 61 -2.49 8.62 -17.32
N TYR A 62 -2.38 7.48 -16.63
CA TYR A 62 -1.27 6.53 -16.77
C TYR A 62 -1.69 5.24 -17.47
N LYS A 63 -2.75 5.26 -18.30
CA LYS A 63 -3.21 4.07 -19.03
C LYS A 63 -2.06 3.42 -19.81
N GLY A 64 -1.88 2.11 -19.62
CA GLY A 64 -0.78 1.34 -20.22
C GLY A 64 0.60 1.56 -19.58
N GLN A 65 0.75 2.48 -18.62
CA GLN A 65 2.03 2.91 -18.06
C GLN A 65 2.17 2.54 -16.58
N SER A 66 1.94 1.27 -16.23
CA SER A 66 1.98 0.79 -14.83
C SER A 66 3.33 1.00 -14.14
N ALA A 67 4.44 0.82 -14.86
CA ALA A 67 5.78 0.98 -14.30
C ALA A 67 6.06 2.45 -13.98
N THR A 68 5.79 3.35 -14.93
CA THR A 68 5.92 4.81 -14.77
C THR A 68 5.07 5.33 -13.63
N PHE A 69 3.80 4.92 -13.58
CA PHE A 69 2.89 5.26 -12.48
C PHE A 69 3.47 4.85 -11.12
N LYS A 70 3.90 3.58 -10.99
CA LYS A 70 4.44 3.08 -9.72
C LYS A 70 5.73 3.80 -9.32
N SER A 71 6.60 4.11 -10.29
CA SER A 71 7.84 4.85 -10.02
C SER A 71 7.54 6.28 -9.54
N TYR A 72 6.59 6.96 -10.19
CA TYR A 72 6.18 8.30 -9.81
C TYR A 72 5.59 8.34 -8.40
N ILE A 73 4.64 7.45 -8.09
CA ILE A 73 4.03 7.39 -6.77
C ILE A 73 5.04 7.05 -5.68
N ARG A 74 5.96 6.10 -5.93
CA ARG A 74 7.02 5.77 -4.95
C ARG A 74 7.86 6.99 -4.60
N LYS A 75 8.28 7.77 -5.60
CA LYS A 75 9.04 8.99 -5.38
C LYS A 75 8.26 10.01 -4.56
N GLN A 76 6.98 10.24 -4.87
CA GLN A 76 6.14 11.16 -4.10
C GLN A 76 6.01 10.71 -2.63
N LEU A 77 5.83 9.42 -2.39
CA LEU A 77 5.74 8.88 -1.02
C LEU A 77 7.09 8.99 -0.29
N GLU A 78 8.22 8.78 -0.95
CA GLU A 78 9.55 9.04 -0.38
C GLU A 78 9.74 10.51 -0.01
N ASP A 79 9.33 11.44 -0.89
CA ASP A 79 9.37 12.89 -0.64
C ASP A 79 8.47 13.27 0.56
N GLU A 80 7.37 12.54 0.80
CA GLU A 80 6.49 12.68 1.96
C GLU A 80 7.02 11.98 3.25
N GLY A 81 8.17 11.31 3.17
CA GLY A 81 8.82 10.62 4.29
C GLY A 81 8.37 9.19 4.54
N TYR A 82 7.75 8.53 3.55
CA TYR A 82 7.48 7.10 3.60
C TYR A 82 8.73 6.29 3.23
N ARG A 83 8.85 5.10 3.81
CA ARG A 83 9.84 4.08 3.46
C ARG A 83 9.20 2.97 2.65
N ILE A 84 9.91 2.52 1.62
CA ILE A 84 9.43 1.46 0.72
C ILE A 84 9.99 0.11 1.16
N TRP A 85 9.11 -0.89 1.29
CA TRP A 85 9.45 -2.27 1.63
C TRP A 85 9.07 -3.21 0.48
N GLY A 86 10.09 -3.70 -0.24
CA GLY A 86 9.92 -4.70 -1.30
C GLY A 86 8.99 -4.29 -2.43
N ASN A 87 8.25 -5.26 -2.99
CA ASN A 87 7.51 -5.15 -4.25
C ASN A 87 6.20 -4.32 -4.20
N GLY A 88 6.15 -3.28 -3.36
CA GLY A 88 5.05 -2.30 -3.34
C GLY A 88 4.32 -2.13 -2.01
N VAL A 89 4.84 -2.65 -0.90
CA VAL A 89 4.38 -2.28 0.44
C VAL A 89 5.14 -1.01 0.85
N ILE A 90 4.41 0.05 1.17
CA ILE A 90 5.01 1.34 1.53
C ILE A 90 4.54 1.70 2.94
N SER A 91 5.42 2.18 3.79
CA SER A 91 5.08 2.46 5.18
C SER A 91 5.68 3.75 5.68
N LYS A 92 4.94 4.52 6.50
CA LYS A 92 5.51 5.65 7.25
C LYS A 92 5.49 5.34 8.73
N GLU A 93 6.63 5.57 9.37
CA GLU A 93 6.73 5.53 10.81
C GLU A 93 5.94 6.72 11.37
N THR A 94 4.91 6.42 12.16
CA THR A 94 4.22 7.47 12.91
C THR A 94 5.05 7.67 14.16
N LEU A 95 5.84 8.74 14.24
CA LEU A 95 6.37 9.22 15.52
C LEU A 95 5.14 9.47 16.40
N ARG A 96 4.77 8.51 17.25
CA ARG A 96 3.97 8.81 18.44
C ARG A 96 4.71 9.94 19.13
N GLU A 97 3.99 10.99 19.50
CA GLU A 97 4.46 12.09 20.35
C GLU A 97 5.17 11.52 21.60
N MET A 98 6.45 11.22 21.49
CA MET A 98 7.32 10.73 22.56
C MET A 98 8.48 11.69 22.77
N VAL A 99 8.19 13.00 22.66
CA VAL A 99 8.96 14.06 23.35
C VAL A 99 7.98 15.10 23.92
N HIS A 100 6.93 14.64 24.62
CA HIS A 100 6.14 15.52 25.50
C HIS A 100 6.16 15.08 26.97
N HIS A 101 6.96 14.07 27.34
CA HIS A 101 7.16 13.64 28.74
C HIS A 101 8.64 13.35 29.08
N ALA A 102 9.57 13.97 28.34
CA ALA A 102 10.96 14.07 28.77
C ALA A 102 11.23 15.50 29.27
N SER A 103 10.60 15.84 30.40
CA SER A 103 10.92 16.97 31.28
C SER A 103 10.76 16.50 32.72
#